data_AF-A0A4S8JPA1-F1
#
_entry.id   AF-A0A4S8JPA1-F1
#
_cell.length_a   1.000
_cell.length_b   1.000
_cell.length_c   1.000
_cell.angle_alpha   90.00
_cell.angle_beta   90.00
_cell.angle_gamma   90.00
#
_symmetry.space_group_name_H-M   'P 1'
#
loop_
_entity.id
_entity.type
_entity.pdbx_description
1 polymer ?
#
loop_
_entity_poly.entity_id
_entity_poly.type
_entity_poly.pdbx_seq_one_letter_code
_entity_poly.pdbx_strand_id
1 'polypeptide(L)'
;MKADEDVRMIAAEAPVVFARACEMFILELTHRSWAHAEENKRRTLQKNDIAAAISRTDVFDFLIDIVPREEGKEDVARPLGAPPTDPMSYYYVQQ
;
A
#
# COMPACT_ATOMS: atom_id res chain seq x y z
N MET A 1 6.89 -8.30 20.02
CA MET A 1 7.18 -9.62 20.63
C MET A 1 6.45 -9.81 21.97
N LYS A 2 6.64 -8.95 22.98
CA LYS A 2 5.80 -8.94 24.21
C LYS A 2 4.53 -8.07 24.10
N ALA A 3 4.19 -7.63 22.89
CA ALA A 3 2.93 -6.94 22.63
C ALA A 3 1.75 -7.92 22.57
N ASP A 4 2.05 -9.21 22.38
CA ASP A 4 1.11 -10.31 22.50
C ASP A 4 1.05 -10.72 23.98
N GLU A 5 -0.15 -10.64 24.57
CA GLU A 5 -0.39 -10.90 26.00
C GLU A 5 -0.08 -12.35 26.41
N ASP A 6 -0.13 -13.29 25.45
CA ASP A 6 0.17 -14.70 25.69
C ASP A 6 1.68 -14.99 25.76
N VAL A 7 2.53 -14.03 25.36
CA VAL A 7 3.99 -14.20 25.32
C VAL A 7 4.64 -13.82 26.65
N ARG A 8 4.84 -14.81 27.52
CA ARG A 8 5.46 -14.62 28.85
C ARG A 8 6.98 -14.48 28.81
N MET A 9 7.66 -15.35 28.05
CA MET A 9 9.12 -15.42 28.00
C MET A 9 9.63 -15.40 26.56
N ILE A 10 10.79 -14.78 26.36
CA ILE A 10 11.50 -14.70 25.07
C ILE A 10 12.97 -15.00 25.36
N ALA A 11 13.58 -15.85 24.55
CA ALA A 11 15.01 -16.15 24.64
C ALA A 11 15.85 -14.88 24.37
N ALA A 12 16.98 -14.73 25.07
CA ALA A 12 17.77 -13.50 25.04
C ALA A 12 18.36 -13.19 23.65
N GLU A 13 18.63 -14.22 22.86
CA GLU A 13 19.15 -14.15 21.50
C GLU A 13 18.11 -13.69 20.48
N ALA A 14 16.82 -13.93 20.72
CA ALA A 14 15.79 -13.66 19.72
C ALA A 14 15.66 -12.15 19.39
N PRO A 15 15.61 -11.21 20.35
CA PRO A 15 15.63 -9.78 20.04
C PRO A 15 16.85 -9.34 19.22
N VAL A 16 18.03 -9.93 19.47
CA VAL A 16 19.27 -9.58 18.75
C VAL A 16 19.18 -9.98 17.28
N VAL A 17 18.72 -11.21 17.01
CA VAL A 17 18.54 -11.70 15.63
C VAL A 17 17.44 -10.93 14.92
N PHE A 18 16.32 -10.68 15.58
CA PHE A 18 15.21 -9.92 14.99
C PHE A 18 15.59 -8.47 14.71
N ALA A 19 16.41 -7.83 15.54
CA ALA A 19 16.89 -6.47 15.24
C ALA A 19 17.63 -6.43 13.90
N ARG A 20 18.51 -7.41 13.66
CA ARG A 20 19.24 -7.51 12.39
C ARG A 20 18.33 -7.86 11.21
N ALA A 21 17.38 -8.77 11.41
CA ALA A 21 16.40 -9.12 10.38
C ALA A 21 15.51 -7.91 10.03
N CYS A 22 15.07 -7.14 11.03
CA CYS A 22 14.29 -5.92 10.83
C CYS A 22 15.06 -4.85 10.07
N GLU A 23 16.36 -4.68 10.35
CA GLU A 23 17.23 -3.78 9.60
C GLU A 23 17.30 -4.17 8.11
N MET A 24 17.53 -5.46 7.84
CA MET A 24 17.55 -5.98 6.47
C MET A 24 16.18 -5.84 5.79
N PHE A 25 15.09 -6.10 6.51
CA PHE A 25 13.74 -5.93 6.01
C PHE A 25 13.42 -4.48 5.62
N ILE A 26 13.77 -3.51 6.47
CA ILE A 26 13.54 -2.09 6.18
C ILE A 26 14.34 -1.66 4.95
N LEU A 27 15.61 -2.05 4.86
CA LEU A 27 16.46 -1.77 3.69
C LEU A 27 15.84 -2.32 2.41
N GLU A 28 15.42 -3.58 2.45
CA GLU A 28 14.89 -4.26 1.28
C GLU A 28 13.55 -3.66 0.82
N LEU A 29 12.62 -3.42 1.76
CA LEU A 29 11.35 -2.75 1.45
C LEU A 29 11.58 -1.36 0.86
N THR A 30 12.53 -0.60 1.43
CA THR A 30 12.88 0.74 0.95
C THR A 30 13.44 0.68 -0.46
N HIS A 31 14.36 -0.24 -0.75
CA HIS A 31 14.97 -0.39 -2.06
C HIS A 31 13.92 -0.75 -3.13
N ARG A 32 13.04 -1.72 -2.86
CA ARG A 32 11.95 -2.08 -3.78
C ARG A 32 10.96 -0.94 -3.99
N SER A 33 10.60 -0.23 -2.93
CA SER A 33 9.70 0.93 -3.03
C SER A 33 10.36 2.05 -3.84
N TRP A 34 11.65 2.28 -3.65
CA TRP A 34 12.39 3.29 -4.41
C TRP A 34 12.42 3.01 -5.92
N ALA A 35 12.55 1.74 -6.32
CA ALA A 35 12.46 1.36 -7.72
C ALA A 35 11.15 1.87 -8.39
N HIS A 36 10.02 1.81 -7.67
CA HIS A 36 8.75 2.37 -8.18
C HIS A 36 8.72 3.90 -8.22
N ALA A 37 9.39 4.58 -7.29
CA ALA A 37 9.54 6.03 -7.36
C ALA A 37 10.36 6.43 -8.60
N GLU A 38 11.45 5.71 -8.86
CA GLU A 38 12.32 5.92 -10.02
C GLU A 38 11.62 5.61 -11.35
N GLU A 39 10.87 4.51 -11.43
CA GLU A 39 10.02 4.18 -12.59
C GLU A 39 9.05 5.34 -12.92
N ASN A 40 8.55 6.01 -11.89
CA ASN A 40 7.65 7.17 -12.01
C ASN A 40 8.40 8.51 -12.13
N LYS A 41 9.72 8.51 -12.33
CA LYS A 41 10.58 9.69 -12.46
C LYS A 41 10.51 10.64 -11.26
N ARG A 42 10.18 10.12 -10.08
CA ARG A 42 10.11 10.86 -8.83
C ARG A 42 11.40 10.70 -8.05
N ARG A 43 11.74 11.76 -7.30
CA ARG A 43 12.88 11.79 -6.36
C ARG A 43 12.43 11.76 -4.89
N THR A 44 11.13 11.61 -4.68
CA THR A 44 10.50 11.55 -3.37
C THR A 44 9.70 10.26 -3.31
N LEU A 45 10.01 9.43 -2.32
CA LEU A 45 9.30 8.19 -2.04
C LEU A 45 7.90 8.51 -1.51
N GLN A 46 6.88 7.85 -2.03
CA GLN A 46 5.48 8.03 -1.64
C GLN A 46 4.88 6.73 -1.11
N LYS A 47 3.74 6.85 -0.39
CA LYS A 47 3.01 5.67 0.13
C LYS A 47 2.61 4.72 -0.99
N ASN A 48 2.24 5.24 -2.16
CA ASN A 48 1.84 4.45 -3.32
C ASN A 48 2.99 3.59 -3.88
N ASP A 49 4.25 4.01 -3.71
CA ASP A 49 5.42 3.20 -4.09
C ASP A 49 5.58 1.98 -3.19
N ILE A 50 5.37 2.18 -1.89
CA ILE A 50 5.43 1.13 -0.88
C ILE A 50 4.30 0.13 -1.11
N ALA A 51 3.08 0.61 -1.34
CA ALA A 51 1.95 -0.24 -1.68
C ALA A 51 2.18 -1.06 -2.96
N ALA A 52 2.80 -0.46 -3.98
CA ALA A 52 3.18 -1.15 -5.21
C ALA A 52 4.26 -2.22 -4.97
N ALA A 53 5.31 -1.91 -4.19
CA ALA A 53 6.37 -2.85 -3.85
C ALA A 53 5.84 -4.08 -3.10
N ILE A 54 4.95 -3.85 -2.12
CA ILE A 54 4.29 -4.91 -1.35
C ILE A 54 3.46 -5.79 -2.28
N SER A 55 2.64 -5.20 -3.14
CA SER A 55 1.76 -5.94 -4.06
C SER A 55 2.52 -6.79 -5.09
N ARG A 56 3.78 -6.46 -5.38
CA ARG A 56 4.64 -7.19 -6.33
C ARG A 56 5.60 -8.18 -5.66
N THR A 57 5.61 -8.25 -4.34
CA THR A 57 6.55 -9.09 -3.57
C THR A 57 5.77 -10.03 -2.67
N ASP A 58 5.73 -11.31 -3.02
CA ASP A 58 5.02 -12.37 -2.29
C ASP A 58 5.39 -12.47 -0.81
N VAL A 59 6.68 -12.34 -0.47
CA VAL A 59 7.14 -12.39 0.92
C VAL A 59 6.63 -11.21 1.77
N PHE A 60 6.07 -10.16 1.15
CA PHE A 60 5.48 -9.00 1.83
C PHE A 60 3.95 -9.09 1.99
N ASP A 61 3.34 -10.24 1.69
CA ASP A 61 1.87 -10.46 1.81
C ASP A 61 1.31 -10.14 3.21
N PHE A 62 2.13 -10.35 4.26
CA PHE A 62 1.78 -10.01 5.65
C PHE A 62 1.49 -8.52 5.90
N LEU A 63 1.76 -7.64 4.92
CA LEU A 63 1.53 -6.19 4.99
C LEU A 63 0.27 -5.72 4.26
N ILE A 64 -0.44 -6.59 3.53
CA ILE A 64 -1.58 -6.19 2.68
C ILE A 64 -2.69 -5.51 3.51
N ASP A 65 -3.00 -6.05 4.67
CA ASP A 65 -4.06 -5.53 5.54
C ASP A 65 -3.60 -4.33 6.38
N ILE A 66 -2.30 -4.02 6.39
CA ILE A 66 -1.69 -2.95 7.20
C ILE A 66 -1.49 -1.69 6.36
N VAL A 67 -1.05 -1.86 5.11
CA VAL A 67 -0.74 -0.74 4.23
C VAL A 67 -1.94 -0.43 3.35
N PRO A 68 -2.67 0.68 3.61
CA PRO A 68 -3.83 1.05 2.82
C PRO A 68 -3.39 1.31 1.39
N ARG A 69 -4.00 0.59 0.46
CA ARG A 69 -3.90 0.90 -0.97
C ARG A 69 -4.82 2.10 -1.19
N GLU A 70 -4.35 3.13 -1.88
CA GLU A 70 -5.31 4.06 -2.47
C GLU A 70 -6.13 3.23 -3.45
N GLU A 71 -7.35 2.89 -3.07
CA GLU A 71 -8.35 2.43 -4.00
C GLU A 71 -8.33 3.47 -5.10
N GLY A 72 -7.84 3.06 -6.28
CA GLY A 72 -8.08 3.85 -7.47
C GLY A 72 -9.56 4.16 -7.39
N LYS A 73 -9.92 5.44 -7.51
CA LYS A 73 -11.24 5.77 -8.04
C LYS A 73 -11.36 4.83 -9.22
N GLU A 74 -12.15 3.78 -9.07
CA GLU A 74 -12.47 2.95 -10.19
C GLU A 74 -13.04 3.97 -11.15
N ASP A 75 -12.33 4.22 -12.23
CA ASP A 75 -12.96 4.58 -13.47
C ASP A 75 -13.92 3.43 -13.71
N VAL A 76 -15.08 3.47 -13.02
CA VAL A 76 -16.18 2.55 -13.17
C VAL A 76 -16.44 2.67 -14.64
N ALA A 77 -16.01 1.64 -15.36
CA ALA A 77 -15.92 1.63 -16.79
C ALA A 77 -17.27 2.16 -17.27
N ARG A 78 -17.27 3.38 -17.81
CA ARG A 78 -18.49 3.92 -18.41
C ARG A 78 -18.90 2.84 -19.42
N PRO A 79 -20.10 2.26 -19.32
CA PRO A 79 -20.56 1.35 -20.36
C PRO A 79 -20.43 2.11 -21.67
N LEU A 80 -19.70 1.54 -22.62
CA LEU A 80 -19.48 2.10 -23.95
C LEU A 80 -20.86 2.43 -24.54
N GLY A 81 -21.25 3.71 -24.51
CA GLY A 81 -22.56 4.17 -25.01
C GLY A 81 -23.43 5.00 -24.06
N ALA A 82 -23.04 5.24 -22.80
CA ALA A 82 -23.79 6.19 -21.95
C ALA A 82 -23.59 7.64 -22.44
N PRO A 83 -24.66 8.41 -22.75
CA PRO A 83 -24.51 9.82 -23.09
C PRO A 83 -23.93 10.58 -21.89
N PRO A 84 -23.12 11.62 -22.13
CA PRO A 84 -22.59 12.44 -21.05
C PRO A 84 -23.77 13.03 -20.27
N THR A 85 -23.90 12.68 -19.00
CA THR A 85 -24.82 13.37 -18.10
C THR A 85 -24.27 14.77 -17.90
N ASP A 86 -24.85 15.73 -18.62
CA ASP A 86 -24.63 17.15 -18.39
C ASP A 86 -24.94 17.44 -16.91
N PRO A 87 -24.03 18.04 -16.13
CA PRO A 87 -24.28 18.48 -14.76
C PRO A 87 -25.53 19.36 -14.61
N MET A 88 -26.01 19.97 -15.71
CA MET A 88 -27.23 20.78 -15.74
C MET A 88 -28.55 19.99 -15.80
N SER A 89 -28.54 18.67 -16.05
CA SER A 89 -29.79 17.91 -16.16
C SER A 89 -30.55 17.78 -14.83
N TYR A 90 -29.85 17.90 -13.71
CA TYR A 90 -30.44 17.84 -12.37
C TYR A 90 -31.32 19.05 -12.03
N TYR A 91 -31.18 20.17 -12.74
CA TYR A 91 -31.96 21.38 -12.48
C TYR A 91 -33.30 21.45 -13.22
N TYR A 92 -33.54 20.58 -14.21
CA TYR A 92 -34.74 20.67 -15.06
C TYR A 92 -35.92 19.80 -14.63
N VAL A 93 -35.76 18.92 -13.63
CA VAL A 93 -36.85 18.03 -13.16
C VAL A 93 -37.36 18.49 -11.80
N GLN A 94 -37.79 19.74 -11.71
CA GLN A 94 -38.69 20.18 -10.64
C GLN A 94 -39.50 21.41 -11.07
N GLN A 95 -40.57 21.18 -11.83
CA GLN A 95 -41.82 21.94 -11.76
C GLN A 95 -42.96 21.19 -12.45
#